data_AF-A0A4V2UW53-F1
#
_entry.id   AF-A0A4V2UW53-F1
#
_cell.length_a   1.000
_cell.length_b   1.000
_cell.length_c   1.000
_cell.angle_alpha   90.00
_cell.angle_beta   90.00
_cell.angle_gamma   90.00
#
_symmetry.space_group_name_H-M   'P 1'
#
loop_
_entity.id
_entity.type
_entity.pdbx_description
1 polymer ?
#
loop_
_entity_poly.entity_id
_entity_poly.type
_entity_poly.pdbx_seq_one_letter_code
_entity_poly.pdbx_strand_id
1 'polypeptide(L)'
;MLMLILCLAVATYWIMNSIFLYATGLRDGGYVGNIVNIRHFFLDPLGMVRAALRNMAAVYGGSAHVFGMNILGFPLLILVGIVAIGALTISVVPSFAKRAVILAMIGVLVLVPFSLDILSGGMPVRTMVAVPSAVWFFTMAGLTSGQYWLEKISVVALLMSLLGLVQANNLVQSVDMAVRHHDRQLAADLYRRIAEVQESFDSHKIYAVDIHGALPFQPLQVRPMTSTWGYSFFEWDGGNLLRMVSYMRLLGYTNLVEASADRRRANLSIFSAMPRWPAPGSVVVHEGNTLIKLGDMPGYPFNVP
;
A
#
# COMPACT_ATOMS: atom_id res chain seq x y z
N MET A 1 -34.62 9.98 3.50
CA MET A 1 -33.88 8.98 4.30
C MET A 1 -32.43 8.83 3.85
N LEU A 2 -32.16 8.53 2.57
CA LEU A 2 -30.79 8.31 2.08
C LEU A 2 -29.87 9.55 2.18
N MET A 3 -30.35 10.75 1.85
CA MET A 3 -29.61 12.00 2.09
C MET A 3 -29.32 12.26 3.57
N LEU A 4 -30.26 11.90 4.46
CA LEU A 4 -30.06 12.07 5.90
C LEU A 4 -28.92 11.16 6.40
N ILE A 5 -28.89 9.91 5.94
CA ILE A 5 -27.82 8.95 6.24
C ILE A 5 -26.48 9.46 5.70
N LEU A 6 -26.46 10.01 4.48
CA LEU A 6 -25.25 10.54 3.88
C LEU A 6 -24.73 11.78 4.65
N CYS A 7 -25.61 12.72 4.99
CA CYS A 7 -25.27 13.88 5.81
C CYS A 7 -24.77 13.45 7.20
N LEU A 8 -25.43 12.46 7.83
CA LEU A 8 -25.01 11.92 9.10
C LEU A 8 -23.61 11.28 9.00
N ALA A 9 -23.37 10.47 7.96
CA ALA A 9 -22.07 9.83 7.73
C ALA A 9 -20.94 10.85 7.53
N VAL A 10 -21.19 11.89 6.73
CA VAL A 10 -20.22 12.99 6.52
C VAL A 10 -19.99 13.77 7.81
N ALA A 11 -21.04 14.07 8.57
CA ALA A 11 -20.93 14.74 9.86
C ALA A 11 -20.14 13.90 10.87
N THR A 12 -20.43 12.60 10.98
CA THR A 12 -19.70 11.67 11.84
C THR A 12 -18.23 11.60 11.44
N TYR A 13 -17.92 11.50 10.15
CA TYR A 13 -16.55 11.54 9.65
C TYR A 13 -15.82 12.82 10.08
N TRP A 14 -16.44 13.99 9.89
CA TRP A 14 -15.85 15.27 10.28
C TRP A 14 -15.63 15.39 11.78
N ILE A 15 -16.60 14.97 12.59
CA ILE A 15 -16.49 14.96 14.05
C ILE A 15 -15.36 14.04 14.50
N MET A 16 -15.31 12.81 13.98
CA MET A 16 -14.25 11.84 14.31
C MET A 16 -12.87 12.35 13.90
N ASN A 17 -12.74 12.93 12.70
CA ASN A 17 -11.49 13.50 12.23
C ASN A 17 -11.03 14.67 13.13
N SER A 18 -11.95 15.54 13.51
CA SER A 18 -11.65 16.71 14.35
C SER A 18 -11.21 16.29 15.76
N ILE A 19 -11.91 15.31 16.36
CA ILE A 19 -11.54 14.73 17.65
C ILE A 19 -10.16 14.07 17.56
N PHE A 20 -9.89 13.32 16.48
CA PHE A 20 -8.61 12.66 16.27
C PHE A 20 -7.45 13.66 16.14
N LEU A 21 -7.60 14.69 15.31
CA LEU A 21 -6.58 15.73 15.14
C LEU A 21 -6.34 16.50 16.44
N TYR A 22 -7.41 16.82 17.18
CA TYR A 22 -7.30 17.48 18.48
C TYR A 22 -6.59 16.60 19.52
N ALA A 23 -6.97 15.32 19.63
CA ALA A 23 -6.40 14.40 20.61
C ALA A 23 -4.93 14.04 20.34
N THR A 24 -4.53 14.02 19.06
CA THR A 24 -3.16 13.67 18.64
C THR A 24 -2.23 14.87 18.53
N GLY A 25 -2.75 16.10 18.63
CA GLY A 25 -1.98 17.33 18.42
C GLY A 25 -1.42 17.48 17.00
N LEU A 26 -1.88 16.63 16.06
CA LEU A 26 -1.47 16.65 14.67
C LEU A 26 -2.17 17.82 13.98
N ARG A 27 -1.39 18.77 13.45
CA ARG A 27 -1.90 19.72 12.45
C ARG A 27 -2.14 18.97 11.15
N ASP A 28 -3.12 19.40 10.34
CA ASP A 28 -3.47 18.85 9.03
C ASP A 28 -2.24 18.77 8.10
N GLY A 29 -1.37 17.78 8.33
CA GLY A 29 -0.30 17.39 7.45
C GLY A 29 -0.98 16.70 6.28
N GLY A 30 -0.67 17.14 5.06
CA GLY A 30 -1.43 16.81 3.84
C GLY A 30 -1.80 15.34 3.61
N TYR A 31 -1.21 14.38 4.33
CA TYR A 31 -1.65 12.99 4.35
C TYR A 31 -3.14 12.80 4.71
N VAL A 32 -3.66 13.49 5.75
CA VAL A 32 -5.07 13.35 6.17
C VAL A 32 -5.99 14.15 5.24
N GLY A 33 -5.58 15.37 4.88
CA GLY A 33 -6.32 16.24 3.96
C GLY A 33 -6.45 15.69 2.53
N ASN A 34 -5.55 14.80 2.10
CA ASN A 34 -5.60 14.18 0.77
C ASN A 34 -6.55 12.97 0.66
N ILE A 35 -7.11 12.48 1.76
CA ILE A 35 -8.03 11.33 1.74
C ILE A 35 -9.37 11.71 1.10
N VAL A 36 -9.82 12.95 1.26
CA VAL A 36 -11.05 13.47 0.65
C VAL A 36 -10.72 14.76 -0.09
N ASN A 37 -10.43 14.65 -1.39
CA ASN A 37 -10.07 15.80 -2.21
C ASN A 37 -11.29 16.38 -2.92
N ILE A 38 -12.18 17.00 -2.14
CA ILE A 38 -13.44 17.59 -2.62
C ILE A 38 -13.16 18.62 -3.72
N ARG A 39 -12.09 19.41 -3.60
CA ARG A 39 -11.71 20.42 -4.61
C ARG A 39 -11.40 19.77 -5.95
N HIS A 40 -10.59 18.70 -5.96
CA HIS A 40 -10.26 18.01 -7.19
C HIS A 40 -11.48 17.31 -7.81
N PHE A 41 -12.41 16.82 -6.99
CA PHE A 41 -13.68 16.25 -7.45
C PHE A 41 -14.53 17.23 -8.25
N PHE A 42 -14.58 18.50 -7.83
CA PHE A 42 -15.28 19.52 -8.60
C PHE A 42 -14.52 20.00 -9.84
N LEU A 43 -13.19 19.80 -9.91
CA LEU A 43 -12.36 20.20 -11.03
C LEU A 43 -12.32 19.15 -12.15
N ASP A 44 -12.24 17.86 -11.80
CA ASP A 44 -12.25 16.74 -12.76
C ASP A 44 -13.10 15.56 -12.26
N PRO A 45 -14.45 15.71 -12.23
CA PRO A 45 -15.35 14.66 -11.75
C PRO A 45 -15.29 13.39 -12.63
N LEU A 46 -15.14 13.56 -13.95
CA LEU A 46 -15.10 12.44 -14.90
C LEU A 46 -13.81 11.63 -14.74
N GLY A 47 -12.67 12.29 -14.57
CA GLY A 47 -11.39 11.63 -14.31
C GLY A 47 -11.43 10.80 -13.04
N MET A 48 -11.97 11.33 -11.95
CA MET A 48 -12.06 10.62 -10.66
C MET A 48 -13.01 9.41 -10.73
N VAL A 49 -14.18 9.56 -11.36
CA VAL A 49 -15.09 8.43 -11.57
C VAL A 49 -14.44 7.36 -12.47
N ARG A 50 -13.76 7.76 -13.54
CA ARG A 50 -13.07 6.82 -14.44
C ARG A 50 -11.93 6.09 -13.72
N ALA A 51 -11.18 6.78 -12.87
CA ALA A 51 -10.14 6.18 -12.03
C ALA A 51 -10.74 5.14 -11.08
N ALA A 52 -11.83 5.48 -10.39
CA ALA A 52 -12.52 4.57 -9.49
C ALA A 52 -13.11 3.36 -10.21
N LEU A 53 -13.71 3.54 -11.39
CA LEU A 53 -14.22 2.43 -12.20
C LEU A 53 -13.09 1.52 -12.70
N ARG A 54 -11.93 2.08 -13.08
CA ARG A 54 -10.75 1.30 -13.46
C ARG A 54 -10.22 0.49 -12.29
N ASN A 55 -10.14 1.10 -11.10
CA ASN A 55 -9.72 0.42 -9.88
C ASN A 55 -10.72 -0.69 -9.50
N MET A 56 -12.01 -0.40 -9.57
CA MET A 56 -13.08 -1.37 -9.35
C MET A 56 -12.98 -2.56 -10.31
N ALA A 57 -12.80 -2.29 -11.60
CA ALA A 57 -12.61 -3.33 -12.60
C ALA A 57 -11.33 -4.14 -12.35
N ALA A 58 -10.24 -3.50 -11.91
CA ALA A 58 -9.00 -4.19 -11.57
C ALA A 58 -9.16 -5.09 -10.33
N VAL A 59 -9.89 -4.65 -9.31
CA VAL A 59 -10.11 -5.40 -8.06
C VAL A 59 -11.08 -6.56 -8.28
N TYR A 60 -12.28 -6.28 -8.78
CA TYR A 60 -13.27 -7.35 -9.04
C TYR A 60 -12.90 -8.25 -10.21
N GLY A 61 -12.13 -7.73 -11.17
CA GLY A 61 -11.56 -8.51 -12.26
C GLY A 61 -10.38 -9.39 -11.85
N GLY A 62 -9.89 -9.28 -10.60
CA GLY A 62 -8.76 -10.06 -10.12
C GLY A 62 -7.45 -9.75 -10.84
N SER A 63 -7.19 -8.48 -11.18
CA SER A 63 -6.02 -8.08 -11.97
C SER A 63 -4.69 -8.30 -11.27
N ALA A 64 -3.67 -8.73 -12.02
CA ALA A 64 -2.29 -8.83 -11.57
C ALA A 64 -1.71 -7.50 -11.06
N HIS A 65 -2.22 -6.36 -11.51
CA HIS A 65 -1.78 -5.05 -10.99
C HIS A 65 -2.08 -4.90 -9.48
N VAL A 66 -3.21 -5.46 -9.03
CA VAL A 66 -3.68 -5.37 -7.64
C VAL A 66 -3.10 -6.49 -6.78
N PHE A 67 -3.14 -7.72 -7.29
CA PHE A 67 -2.82 -8.92 -6.50
C PHE A 67 -1.43 -9.51 -6.80
N GLY A 68 -0.66 -8.92 -7.72
CA GLY A 68 0.61 -9.47 -8.23
C GLY A 68 0.42 -10.60 -9.27
N MET A 69 -0.78 -11.17 -9.35
CA MET A 69 -1.16 -12.21 -10.30
C MET A 69 -2.66 -12.15 -10.63
N ASN A 70 -3.06 -12.75 -11.75
CA ASN A 70 -4.47 -12.77 -12.15
C ASN A 70 -5.27 -13.81 -11.35
N ILE A 71 -6.31 -13.39 -10.63
CA ILE A 71 -7.23 -14.24 -9.88
C ILE A 71 -8.55 -14.34 -10.65
N LEU A 72 -8.62 -15.28 -11.59
CA LEU A 72 -9.78 -15.45 -12.49
C LEU A 72 -11.07 -15.86 -11.76
N GLY A 73 -10.97 -16.37 -10.53
CA GLY A 73 -12.14 -16.76 -9.74
C GLY A 73 -13.02 -15.57 -9.34
N PHE A 74 -12.45 -14.39 -9.09
CA PHE A 74 -13.21 -13.20 -8.69
C PHE A 74 -14.20 -12.71 -9.75
N PRO A 75 -13.79 -12.44 -11.01
CA PRO A 75 -14.75 -12.00 -12.03
C PRO A 75 -15.83 -13.06 -12.28
N LEU A 76 -15.50 -14.35 -12.16
CA LEU A 76 -16.47 -15.43 -12.31
C LEU A 76 -17.49 -15.44 -11.17
N LEU A 77 -17.07 -15.26 -9.91
CA LEU A 77 -17.97 -15.14 -8.75
C LEU A 77 -18.92 -13.96 -8.88
N ILE A 78 -18.41 -12.80 -9.31
CA ILE A 78 -19.23 -11.61 -9.53
C ILE A 78 -20.24 -11.87 -10.65
N LEU A 79 -19.81 -12.43 -11.79
CA LEU A 79 -20.70 -12.71 -12.92
C LEU A 79 -21.80 -13.69 -12.56
N VAL A 80 -21.45 -14.82 -11.93
CA VAL A 80 -22.42 -15.86 -11.53
C VAL A 80 -23.39 -15.31 -10.48
N GLY A 81 -22.91 -14.52 -9.52
CA GLY A 81 -23.76 -13.85 -8.54
C GLY A 81 -24.75 -12.88 -9.19
N ILE A 82 -24.31 -12.06 -10.17
CA ILE A 82 -25.19 -11.16 -10.93
C ILE A 82 -26.28 -11.95 -11.67
N VAL A 83 -25.91 -13.04 -12.34
CA VAL A 83 -26.86 -13.89 -13.07
C VAL A 83 -27.86 -14.55 -12.11
N ALA A 84 -27.39 -15.07 -10.97
CA ALA A 84 -28.22 -15.66 -9.93
C ALA A 84 -29.25 -14.67 -9.37
N ILE A 85 -28.79 -13.46 -9.03
CA ILE A 85 -29.65 -12.37 -8.56
C ILE A 85 -30.68 -11.99 -9.62
N GLY A 86 -30.25 -11.83 -10.87
CA GLY A 86 -31.13 -11.51 -11.99
C GLY A 86 -32.22 -12.55 -12.18
N ALA A 87 -31.86 -13.83 -12.20
CA ALA A 87 -32.78 -14.95 -12.35
C ALA A 87 -33.77 -15.05 -11.17
N LEU A 88 -33.30 -14.85 -9.94
CA LEU A 88 -34.16 -14.81 -8.75
C LEU A 88 -35.14 -13.63 -8.80
N THR A 89 -34.64 -12.45 -9.16
CA THR A 89 -35.43 -11.22 -9.23
C THR A 89 -36.53 -11.30 -10.31
N ILE A 90 -36.22 -11.92 -11.45
CA ILE A 90 -37.20 -12.19 -12.51
C ILE A 90 -38.28 -13.16 -12.04
N SER A 91 -37.89 -14.24 -11.35
CA SER A 91 -38.82 -15.28 -10.90
C SER A 91 -39.75 -14.83 -9.77
N VAL A 92 -39.25 -14.03 -8.81
CA VAL A 92 -39.97 -13.68 -7.58
C VAL A 92 -40.74 -12.36 -7.68
N VAL A 93 -40.19 -11.37 -8.39
CA VAL A 93 -40.75 -10.02 -8.41
C VAL A 93 -41.39 -9.77 -9.77
N PRO A 94 -42.73 -9.70 -9.92
CA PRO A 94 -43.35 -9.53 -11.24
C PRO A 94 -43.23 -8.10 -11.79
N SER A 95 -43.17 -7.10 -10.91
CA SER A 95 -43.15 -5.68 -11.30
C SER A 95 -41.76 -5.21 -11.74
N PHE A 96 -41.64 -4.72 -12.98
CA PHE A 96 -40.40 -4.16 -13.51
C PHE A 96 -39.81 -3.05 -12.63
N ALA A 97 -40.63 -2.13 -12.13
CA ALA A 97 -40.17 -1.04 -11.28
C ALA A 97 -39.51 -1.55 -9.98
N LYS A 98 -40.09 -2.56 -9.33
CA LYS A 98 -39.51 -3.18 -8.13
C LYS A 98 -38.20 -3.92 -8.46
N ARG A 99 -38.12 -4.60 -9.61
CA ARG A 99 -36.88 -5.23 -10.08
C ARG A 99 -35.77 -4.20 -10.27
N ALA A 100 -36.08 -3.08 -10.93
CA ALA A 100 -35.13 -2.00 -11.16
C ALA A 100 -34.59 -1.41 -9.84
N VAL A 101 -35.45 -1.23 -8.84
CA VAL A 101 -35.03 -0.75 -7.51
C VAL A 101 -34.10 -1.75 -6.82
N ILE A 102 -34.42 -3.05 -6.82
CA ILE A 102 -33.57 -4.08 -6.21
C ILE A 102 -32.20 -4.13 -6.90
N LEU A 103 -32.17 -4.14 -8.23
CA LEU A 103 -30.92 -4.14 -8.99
C LEU A 103 -30.11 -2.85 -8.75
N ALA A 104 -30.77 -1.70 -8.62
CA ALA A 104 -30.11 -0.44 -8.26
C ALA A 104 -29.48 -0.50 -6.86
N MET A 105 -30.19 -1.07 -5.86
CA MET A 105 -29.63 -1.26 -4.51
C MET A 105 -28.41 -2.17 -4.50
N ILE A 106 -28.42 -3.23 -5.32
CA ILE A 106 -27.27 -4.14 -5.46
C ILE A 106 -26.11 -3.43 -6.17
N GLY A 107 -26.41 -2.62 -7.19
CA GLY A 107 -25.41 -1.75 -7.82
C GLY A 107 -24.74 -0.81 -6.81
N VAL A 108 -25.52 -0.22 -5.89
CA VAL A 108 -24.97 0.59 -4.79
C VAL A 108 -24.05 -0.26 -3.90
N LEU A 109 -24.43 -1.49 -3.55
CA LEU A 109 -23.60 -2.37 -2.73
C LEU A 109 -22.22 -2.64 -3.36
N VAL A 110 -22.15 -2.76 -4.69
CA VAL A 110 -20.88 -2.92 -5.44
C VAL A 110 -20.03 -1.63 -5.42
N LEU A 111 -20.69 -0.47 -5.42
CA LEU A 111 -20.02 0.82 -5.49
C LEU A 111 -19.54 1.33 -4.13
N VAL A 112 -20.21 0.95 -3.03
CA VAL A 112 -19.90 1.44 -1.68
C VAL A 112 -18.43 1.24 -1.28
N PRO A 113 -17.78 0.08 -1.52
CA PRO A 113 -16.36 -0.11 -1.20
C PRO A 113 -15.41 0.87 -1.92
N PHE A 114 -15.85 1.48 -3.02
CA PHE A 114 -15.08 2.43 -3.85
C PHE A 114 -15.52 3.88 -3.64
N SER A 115 -16.43 4.15 -2.70
CA SER A 115 -16.91 5.52 -2.42
C SER A 115 -15.77 6.48 -2.07
N LEU A 116 -14.81 6.05 -1.24
CA LEU A 116 -13.62 6.85 -0.93
C LEU A 116 -12.66 6.98 -2.12
N ASP A 117 -12.60 5.96 -2.98
CA ASP A 117 -11.79 5.98 -4.20
C ASP A 117 -12.29 7.05 -5.18
N ILE A 118 -13.62 7.19 -5.29
CA ILE A 118 -14.27 8.24 -6.08
C ILE A 118 -13.95 9.64 -5.52
N LEU A 119 -13.93 9.80 -4.20
CA LEU A 119 -13.73 11.11 -3.54
C LEU A 119 -12.26 11.55 -3.47
N SER A 120 -11.33 10.62 -3.62
CA SER A 120 -9.88 10.86 -3.54
C SER A 120 -9.19 10.86 -4.90
N GLY A 121 -9.78 10.22 -5.91
CA GLY A 121 -9.19 10.08 -7.24
C GLY A 121 -8.21 8.90 -7.35
N GLY A 122 -8.21 8.00 -6.37
CA GLY A 122 -7.32 6.85 -6.30
C GLY A 122 -6.83 6.61 -4.88
N MET A 123 -7.34 5.56 -4.23
CA MET A 123 -6.85 5.10 -2.94
C MET A 123 -6.01 3.82 -3.08
N PRO A 124 -5.02 3.65 -2.19
CA PRO A 124 -4.37 2.37 -2.02
C PRO A 124 -5.37 1.26 -1.68
N VAL A 125 -5.18 0.07 -2.23
CA VAL A 125 -6.08 -1.09 -2.07
C VAL A 125 -6.37 -1.45 -0.60
N ARG A 126 -5.45 -1.13 0.32
CA ARG A 126 -5.63 -1.31 1.77
C ARG A 126 -6.83 -0.57 2.37
N THR A 127 -7.36 0.45 1.70
CA THR A 127 -8.57 1.16 2.17
C THR A 127 -9.87 0.47 1.74
N MET A 128 -9.80 -0.52 0.85
CA MET A 128 -10.95 -1.21 0.28
C MET A 128 -11.44 -2.36 1.16
N VAL A 129 -11.56 -2.12 2.47
CA VAL A 129 -11.87 -3.14 3.49
C VAL A 129 -13.24 -3.80 3.28
N ALA A 130 -14.17 -3.10 2.60
CA ALA A 130 -15.52 -3.60 2.33
C ALA A 130 -15.63 -4.47 1.05
N VAL A 131 -14.59 -4.56 0.23
CA VAL A 131 -14.60 -5.39 -1.01
C VAL A 131 -14.88 -6.87 -0.73
N PRO A 132 -14.26 -7.52 0.28
CA PRO A 132 -14.56 -8.91 0.61
C PRO A 132 -16.04 -9.16 0.90
N SER A 133 -16.74 -8.22 1.52
CA SER A 133 -18.18 -8.32 1.80
C SER A 133 -19.01 -8.35 0.51
N ALA A 134 -18.65 -7.56 -0.49
CA ALA A 134 -19.30 -7.56 -1.79
C ALA A 134 -19.05 -8.90 -2.53
N VAL A 135 -17.81 -9.38 -2.54
CA VAL A 135 -17.46 -10.69 -3.14
C VAL A 135 -18.21 -11.82 -2.44
N TRP A 136 -18.28 -11.80 -1.11
CA TRP A 136 -19.03 -12.77 -0.32
C TRP A 136 -20.52 -12.77 -0.68
N PHE A 137 -21.14 -11.59 -0.79
CA PHE A 137 -22.55 -11.45 -1.17
C PHE A 137 -22.85 -12.12 -2.53
N PHE A 138 -22.04 -11.84 -3.57
CA PHE A 138 -22.23 -12.48 -4.88
C PHE A 138 -21.95 -13.97 -4.86
N THR A 139 -20.94 -14.40 -4.09
CA THR A 139 -20.63 -15.82 -3.89
C THR A 139 -21.83 -16.55 -3.30
N MET A 140 -22.41 -16.00 -2.22
CA MET A 140 -23.59 -16.57 -1.57
C MET A 140 -24.79 -16.58 -2.52
N ALA A 141 -25.04 -15.50 -3.25
CA ALA A 141 -26.15 -15.45 -4.21
C ALA A 141 -26.04 -16.53 -5.29
N GLY A 142 -24.83 -16.83 -5.78
CA GLY A 142 -24.60 -17.91 -6.72
C GLY A 142 -24.83 -19.30 -6.10
N LEU A 143 -24.29 -19.54 -4.91
CA LEU A 143 -24.44 -20.80 -4.17
C LEU A 143 -25.87 -21.09 -3.73
N THR A 144 -26.67 -20.06 -3.41
CA THR A 144 -28.06 -20.21 -2.95
C THR A 144 -29.10 -19.97 -4.04
N SER A 145 -28.66 -19.89 -5.30
CA SER A 145 -29.54 -19.59 -6.45
C SER A 145 -30.63 -20.64 -6.72
N GLY A 146 -30.48 -21.85 -6.17
CA GLY A 146 -31.38 -22.99 -6.40
C GLY A 146 -31.23 -23.64 -7.78
N GLN A 147 -30.36 -23.09 -8.65
CA GLN A 147 -30.07 -23.64 -9.97
C GLN A 147 -28.77 -24.44 -9.91
N TYR A 148 -28.85 -25.74 -10.18
CA TYR A 148 -27.72 -26.67 -10.06
C TYR A 148 -26.46 -26.18 -10.80
N TRP A 149 -26.62 -25.66 -12.02
CA TRP A 149 -25.49 -25.20 -12.83
C TRP A 149 -24.81 -23.95 -12.25
N LEU A 150 -25.57 -22.97 -11.74
CA LEU A 150 -25.02 -21.76 -11.10
C LEU A 150 -24.27 -22.13 -9.83
N GLU A 151 -24.84 -22.99 -8.99
CA GLU A 151 -24.21 -23.47 -7.77
C GLU A 151 -22.86 -24.14 -8.06
N LYS A 152 -22.81 -25.05 -9.04
CA LYS A 152 -21.55 -25.72 -9.41
C LYS A 152 -20.49 -24.76 -9.94
N ILE A 153 -20.86 -23.80 -10.79
CA ILE A 153 -19.92 -22.79 -11.27
C ILE A 153 -19.45 -21.93 -10.10
N SER A 154 -20.33 -21.52 -9.17
CA SER A 154 -19.96 -20.78 -7.96
C SER A 154 -18.97 -21.55 -7.09
N VAL A 155 -19.16 -22.85 -6.88
CA VAL A 155 -18.22 -23.69 -6.11
C VAL A 155 -16.86 -23.73 -6.80
N VAL A 156 -16.81 -23.95 -8.11
CA VAL A 156 -15.55 -23.95 -8.87
C VAL A 156 -14.87 -22.59 -8.81
N ALA A 157 -15.62 -21.49 -9.02
CA ALA A 157 -15.12 -20.13 -8.96
C ALA A 157 -14.58 -19.76 -7.56
N LEU A 158 -15.24 -20.25 -6.51
CA LEU A 158 -14.80 -20.08 -5.12
C LEU A 158 -13.47 -20.82 -4.88
N LEU A 159 -13.36 -22.08 -5.30
CA LEU A 159 -12.13 -22.86 -5.18
C LEU A 159 -10.97 -22.20 -5.97
N MET A 160 -11.23 -21.75 -7.19
CA MET A 160 -10.26 -21.00 -7.98
C MET A 160 -9.82 -19.70 -7.29
N SER A 161 -10.76 -18.97 -6.69
CA SER A 161 -10.46 -17.74 -5.94
C SER A 161 -9.60 -18.02 -4.71
N LEU A 162 -9.93 -19.08 -3.94
CA LEU A 162 -9.16 -19.48 -2.77
C LEU A 162 -7.74 -19.89 -3.15
N LEU A 163 -7.57 -20.72 -4.18
CA LEU A 163 -6.26 -21.10 -4.70
C LEU A 163 -5.47 -19.87 -5.20
N GLY A 164 -6.12 -18.97 -5.93
CA GLY A 164 -5.51 -17.72 -6.39
C GLY A 164 -5.08 -16.82 -5.24
N LEU A 165 -5.87 -16.72 -4.17
CA LEU A 165 -5.52 -15.96 -2.96
C LEU A 165 -4.35 -16.59 -2.21
N VAL A 166 -4.29 -17.91 -2.10
CA VAL A 166 -3.15 -18.62 -1.49
C VAL A 166 -1.89 -18.37 -2.30
N GLN A 167 -1.97 -18.46 -3.64
CA GLN A 167 -0.83 -18.19 -4.52
C GLN A 167 -0.37 -16.73 -4.44
N ALA A 168 -1.30 -15.77 -4.45
CA ALA A 168 -1.00 -14.34 -4.33
C ALA A 168 -0.33 -14.02 -2.99
N ASN A 169 -0.84 -14.58 -1.89
CA ASN A 169 -0.21 -14.43 -0.57
C ASN A 169 1.19 -15.07 -0.54
N ASN A 170 1.36 -16.28 -1.06
CA ASN A 170 2.67 -16.93 -1.11
C ASN A 170 3.69 -16.12 -1.93
N LEU A 171 3.26 -15.51 -3.03
CA LEU A 171 4.08 -14.61 -3.84
C LEU A 171 4.56 -13.40 -3.02
N VAL A 172 3.62 -12.71 -2.37
CA VAL A 172 3.93 -11.54 -1.53
C VAL A 172 4.87 -11.91 -0.38
N GLN A 173 4.61 -13.02 0.30
CA GLN A 173 5.44 -13.51 1.41
C GLN A 173 6.85 -13.89 0.93
N SER A 174 6.97 -14.54 -0.23
CA SER A 174 8.26 -14.89 -0.83
C SER A 174 9.09 -13.64 -1.15
N VAL A 175 8.46 -12.61 -1.72
CA VAL A 175 9.10 -11.33 -2.01
C VAL A 175 9.56 -10.65 -0.72
N ASP A 176 8.67 -10.53 0.27
CA ASP A 176 9.01 -9.87 1.54
C ASP A 176 10.15 -10.63 2.22
N MET A 177 10.12 -11.96 2.30
CA MET A 177 11.19 -12.76 2.87
C MET A 177 12.55 -12.47 2.22
N ALA A 178 12.62 -12.45 0.88
CA ALA A 178 13.86 -12.17 0.15
C ALA A 178 14.38 -10.75 0.45
N VAL A 179 13.48 -9.76 0.44
CA VAL A 179 13.81 -8.36 0.73
C VAL A 179 14.28 -8.19 2.16
N ARG A 180 13.58 -8.79 3.14
CA ARG A 180 13.98 -8.74 4.56
C ARG A 180 15.31 -9.44 4.81
N HIS A 181 15.57 -10.54 4.11
CA HIS A 181 16.86 -11.22 4.21
C HIS A 181 18.00 -10.33 3.70
N HIS A 182 17.81 -9.72 2.53
CA HIS A 182 18.77 -8.77 1.99
C HIS A 182 18.98 -7.57 2.92
N ASP A 183 17.90 -6.95 3.41
CA ASP A 183 17.99 -5.78 4.29
C ASP A 183 18.76 -6.11 5.59
N ARG A 184 18.56 -7.31 6.16
CA ARG A 184 19.31 -7.76 7.34
C ARG A 184 20.80 -7.93 7.05
N GLN A 185 21.15 -8.54 5.93
CA GLN A 185 22.54 -8.73 5.52
C GLN A 185 23.21 -7.38 5.25
N LEU A 186 22.54 -6.49 4.52
CA LEU A 186 23.03 -5.15 4.24
C LEU A 186 23.23 -4.34 5.53
N ALA A 187 22.27 -4.37 6.44
CA ALA A 187 22.40 -3.72 7.74
C ALA A 187 23.62 -4.23 8.53
N ALA A 188 23.82 -5.54 8.56
CA ALA A 188 24.98 -6.15 9.22
C ALA A 188 26.31 -5.76 8.56
N ASP A 189 26.36 -5.74 7.22
CA ASP A 189 27.56 -5.34 6.48
C ASP A 189 27.88 -3.85 6.64
N LEU A 190 26.86 -3.00 6.63
CA LEU A 190 27.02 -1.57 6.92
C LEU A 190 27.50 -1.36 8.34
N TYR A 191 26.89 -2.01 9.33
CA TYR A 191 27.31 -1.89 10.73
C TYR A 191 28.75 -2.37 10.94
N ARG A 192 29.12 -3.50 10.33
CA ARG A 192 30.51 -3.99 10.32
C ARG A 192 31.45 -2.94 9.71
N ARG A 193 31.09 -2.36 8.57
CA ARG A 193 31.92 -1.31 7.95
C ARG A 193 32.01 -0.05 8.80
N ILE A 194 30.94 0.35 9.49
CA ILE A 194 30.95 1.45 10.47
C ILE A 194 31.98 1.15 11.57
N ALA A 195 31.99 -0.08 12.10
CA ALA A 195 32.96 -0.48 13.12
C ALA A 195 34.41 -0.47 12.61
N GLU A 196 34.63 -0.88 11.35
CA GLU A 196 35.96 -0.91 10.72
C GLU A 196 36.56 0.49 10.49
N VAL A 197 35.74 1.49 10.19
CA VAL A 197 36.23 2.85 9.90
C VAL A 197 36.43 3.72 11.15
N GLN A 198 35.97 3.24 12.31
CA GLN A 198 36.08 3.95 13.58
C GLN A 198 37.34 3.48 14.33
N GLU A 199 38.29 4.39 14.57
CA GLU A 199 39.59 4.07 15.21
C GLU A 199 39.47 3.40 16.59
N SER A 200 38.38 3.68 17.32
CA SER A 200 38.08 3.09 18.63
C SER A 200 36.60 2.76 18.76
N PHE A 201 36.14 1.85 17.90
CA PHE A 201 34.76 1.40 17.92
C PHE A 201 34.36 0.78 19.27
N ASP A 202 33.24 1.25 19.82
CA ASP A 202 32.67 0.82 21.09
C ASP A 202 31.14 0.77 20.93
N SER A 203 30.56 -0.42 21.08
CA SER A 203 29.12 -0.64 20.95
C SER A 203 28.27 0.14 21.97
N HIS A 204 28.87 0.66 23.03
CA HIS A 204 28.18 1.48 24.03
C HIS A 204 28.19 2.98 23.72
N LYS A 205 29.00 3.42 22.74
CA LYS A 205 29.03 4.82 22.30
C LYS A 205 28.03 5.06 21.18
N ILE A 206 27.44 6.25 21.18
CA ILE A 206 26.50 6.67 20.15
C ILE A 206 27.26 7.17 18.92
N TYR A 207 26.88 6.67 17.75
CA TYR A 207 27.42 7.08 16.46
C TYR A 207 26.33 7.77 15.64
N ALA A 208 26.56 9.03 15.27
CA ALA A 208 25.73 9.71 14.29
C ALA A 208 26.03 9.19 12.89
N VAL A 209 24.99 8.83 12.14
CA VAL A 209 25.09 8.25 10.80
C VAL A 209 24.29 9.11 9.82
N ASP A 210 24.89 9.37 8.67
CA ASP A 210 24.22 9.96 7.52
C ASP A 210 24.34 9.04 6.30
N ILE A 211 23.22 8.78 5.65
CA ILE A 211 23.12 7.83 4.55
C ILE A 211 22.61 8.57 3.31
N HIS A 212 23.40 8.51 2.25
CA HIS A 212 23.11 9.16 0.98
C HIS A 212 22.52 8.19 -0.04
N GLY A 213 21.28 8.45 -0.40
CA GLY A 213 20.55 7.77 -1.47
C GLY A 213 19.96 6.42 -1.08
N ALA A 214 19.27 5.83 -2.05
CA ALA A 214 18.70 4.50 -1.97
C ALA A 214 19.65 3.44 -2.53
N LEU A 215 19.54 2.21 -2.02
CA LEU A 215 20.05 1.00 -2.66
C LEU A 215 18.86 0.14 -3.13
N PRO A 216 18.42 0.27 -4.39
CA PRO A 216 17.32 -0.53 -4.91
C PRO A 216 17.65 -2.01 -4.92
N PHE A 217 16.68 -2.84 -4.54
CA PHE A 217 16.79 -4.29 -4.65
C PHE A 217 15.71 -4.83 -5.58
N GLN A 218 16.08 -5.68 -6.53
CA GLN A 218 15.13 -6.31 -7.43
C GLN A 218 15.03 -7.80 -7.13
N PRO A 219 14.01 -8.25 -6.37
CA PRO A 219 13.76 -9.67 -6.19
C PRO A 219 13.34 -10.31 -7.52
N LEU A 220 13.58 -11.61 -7.66
CA LEU A 220 13.20 -12.36 -8.87
C LEU A 220 11.69 -12.39 -9.11
N GLN A 221 10.90 -12.42 -8.03
CA GLN A 221 9.45 -12.40 -8.10
C GLN A 221 8.88 -10.98 -8.27
N VAL A 222 7.78 -10.87 -9.01
CA VAL A 222 7.08 -9.60 -9.23
C VAL A 222 6.46 -9.09 -7.93
N ARG A 223 6.69 -7.80 -7.65
CA ARG A 223 6.08 -7.10 -6.52
C ARG A 223 4.69 -6.57 -6.91
N PRO A 224 3.68 -6.63 -6.03
CA PRO A 224 2.42 -5.94 -6.28
C PRO A 224 2.66 -4.43 -6.36
N MET A 225 2.22 -3.80 -7.46
CA MET A 225 2.47 -2.36 -7.69
C MET A 225 1.65 -1.46 -6.76
N THR A 226 0.58 -1.97 -6.17
CA THR A 226 -0.36 -1.21 -5.32
C THR A 226 0.00 -1.25 -3.83
N SER A 227 1.08 -1.90 -3.43
CA SER A 227 1.46 -2.07 -2.03
C SER A 227 2.88 -1.58 -1.75
N THR A 228 3.11 -1.20 -0.50
CA THR A 228 4.46 -0.96 0.04
C THR A 228 5.12 -2.27 0.50
N TRP A 229 4.40 -3.39 0.43
CA TRP A 229 4.93 -4.72 0.76
C TRP A 229 6.01 -5.16 -0.22
N GLY A 230 7.03 -5.82 0.31
CA GLY A 230 8.16 -6.28 -0.49
C GLY A 230 9.12 -5.18 -0.92
N TYR A 231 9.03 -3.97 -0.34
CA TYR A 231 10.04 -2.94 -0.54
C TYR A 231 11.07 -2.89 0.58
N SER A 232 12.31 -2.62 0.20
CA SER A 232 13.48 -2.52 1.08
C SER A 232 13.43 -1.25 1.91
N PHE A 233 13.85 -1.35 3.18
CA PHE A 233 14.05 -0.17 4.02
C PHE A 233 15.16 0.74 3.50
N PHE A 234 16.11 0.21 2.72
CA PHE A 234 17.24 0.93 2.13
C PHE A 234 16.94 1.52 0.75
N GLU A 235 15.77 1.25 0.17
CA GLU A 235 15.35 1.84 -1.12
C GLU A 235 14.19 2.82 -0.99
N TRP A 236 13.34 2.65 0.03
CA TRP A 236 12.07 3.34 0.14
C TRP A 236 12.23 4.87 0.31
N ASP A 237 11.30 5.64 -0.27
CA ASP A 237 11.33 7.11 -0.39
C ASP A 237 12.68 7.64 -0.90
N GLY A 238 13.32 6.93 -1.84
CA GLY A 238 14.62 7.32 -2.40
C GLY A 238 15.80 7.22 -1.42
N GLY A 239 15.62 6.53 -0.29
CA GLY A 239 16.62 6.43 0.78
C GLY A 239 16.26 7.32 1.96
N ASN A 240 15.31 6.88 2.79
CA ASN A 240 14.90 7.62 3.98
C ASN A 240 15.78 7.29 5.19
N LEU A 241 16.61 8.24 5.61
CA LEU A 241 17.56 8.07 6.72
C LEU A 241 16.89 7.57 8.01
N LEU A 242 15.77 8.20 8.41
CA LEU A 242 15.02 7.82 9.60
C LEU A 242 14.58 6.35 9.53
N ARG A 243 14.08 5.89 8.38
CA ARG A 243 13.65 4.50 8.20
C ARG A 243 14.84 3.53 8.25
N MET A 244 15.93 3.86 7.56
CA MET A 244 17.13 3.02 7.51
C MET A 244 17.75 2.86 8.90
N VAL A 245 17.98 3.97 9.61
CA VAL A 245 18.54 3.95 10.97
C VAL A 245 17.57 3.27 11.94
N SER A 246 16.27 3.56 11.87
CA SER A 246 15.27 2.90 12.73
C SER A 246 15.23 1.38 12.50
N TYR A 247 15.35 0.94 11.24
CA TYR A 247 15.42 -0.48 10.91
C TYR A 247 16.69 -1.12 11.46
N MET A 248 17.86 -0.49 11.31
CA MET A 248 19.11 -0.99 11.89
C MET A 248 19.03 -1.10 13.42
N ARG A 249 18.44 -0.10 14.08
CA ARG A 249 18.21 -0.13 15.54
C ARG A 249 17.26 -1.26 15.95
N LEU A 250 16.22 -1.52 15.15
CA LEU A 250 15.29 -2.64 15.37
C LEU A 250 16.00 -4.00 15.30
N LEU A 251 17.03 -4.13 14.47
CA LEU A 251 17.86 -5.33 14.39
C LEU A 251 18.86 -5.49 15.54
N GLY A 252 19.00 -4.48 16.41
CA GLY A 252 19.89 -4.51 17.57
C GLY A 252 21.07 -3.53 17.51
N TYR A 253 21.25 -2.77 16.43
CA TYR A 253 22.28 -1.74 16.31
C TYR A 253 21.82 -0.43 16.97
N THR A 254 21.52 -0.50 18.27
CA THR A 254 20.81 0.55 19.03
C THR A 254 21.63 1.82 19.26
N ASN A 255 22.95 1.73 19.06
CA ASN A 255 23.91 2.81 19.24
C ASN A 255 24.04 3.74 18.01
N LEU A 256 23.26 3.51 16.96
CA LEU A 256 23.19 4.40 15.80
C LEU A 256 22.11 5.46 16.00
N VAL A 257 22.43 6.71 15.66
CA VAL A 257 21.48 7.82 15.60
C VAL A 257 21.62 8.57 14.28
N GLU A 258 20.57 9.27 13.89
CA GLU A 258 20.56 10.05 12.65
C GLU A 258 21.41 11.31 12.80
N ALA A 259 22.15 11.68 11.75
CA ALA A 259 22.78 12.99 11.66
C ALA A 259 21.73 14.11 11.61
N SER A 260 22.03 15.25 12.24
CA SER A 260 21.13 16.40 12.25
C SER A 260 20.93 16.99 10.86
N ALA A 261 19.77 17.62 10.60
CA ALA A 261 19.43 18.15 9.28
C ALA A 261 20.49 19.11 8.70
N ASP A 262 21.10 19.95 9.53
CA ASP A 262 22.17 20.86 9.12
C ASP A 262 23.45 20.13 8.72
N ARG A 263 23.81 19.08 9.48
CA ARG A 263 24.94 18.20 9.13
C ARG A 263 24.69 17.49 7.81
N ARG A 264 23.48 16.95 7.62
CA ARG A 264 23.12 16.29 6.37
C ARG A 264 23.25 17.21 5.17
N ARG A 265 22.83 18.47 5.28
CA ARG A 265 22.98 19.46 4.22
C ARG A 265 24.46 19.75 3.90
N ALA A 266 25.31 19.87 4.92
CA ALA A 266 26.75 20.07 4.74
C ALA A 266 27.42 18.86 4.05
N ASN A 267 27.01 17.64 4.43
CA ASN A 267 27.57 16.39 3.92
C ASN A 267 27.28 16.12 2.45
N LEU A 268 26.27 16.76 1.84
CA LEU A 268 25.91 16.56 0.41
C LEU A 268 27.10 16.75 -0.54
N SER A 269 27.93 17.76 -0.26
CA SER A 269 29.14 18.04 -1.04
C SER A 269 30.17 16.91 -0.94
N ILE A 270 30.31 16.31 0.25
CA ILE A 270 31.25 15.23 0.53
C ILE A 270 30.80 13.94 -0.16
N PHE A 271 29.50 13.63 -0.11
CA PHE A 271 28.94 12.46 -0.78
C PHE A 271 29.20 12.45 -2.28
N SER A 272 29.35 13.61 -2.93
CA SER A 272 29.68 13.65 -4.36
C SER A 272 31.02 12.98 -4.70
N ALA A 273 32.01 13.12 -3.81
CA ALA A 273 33.36 12.58 -3.98
C ALA A 273 33.52 11.13 -3.47
N MET A 274 32.59 10.64 -2.65
CA MET A 274 32.62 9.28 -2.13
C MET A 274 32.27 8.26 -3.23
N PRO A 275 32.90 7.07 -3.26
CA PRO A 275 32.47 5.97 -4.10
C PRO A 275 31.19 5.34 -3.55
N ARG A 276 30.44 4.65 -4.41
CA ARG A 276 29.20 3.98 -4.01
C ARG A 276 29.49 2.65 -3.29
N TRP A 277 28.68 2.32 -2.29
CA TRP A 277 28.68 0.99 -1.67
C TRP A 277 28.56 -0.11 -2.75
N PRO A 278 29.30 -1.23 -2.63
CA PRO A 278 30.15 -1.67 -1.52
C PRO A 278 31.66 -1.32 -1.66
N ALA A 279 32.02 -0.35 -2.51
CA ALA A 279 33.42 -0.03 -2.74
C ALA A 279 34.12 0.50 -1.47
N PRO A 280 35.43 0.24 -1.28
CA PRO A 280 36.20 0.88 -0.22
C PRO A 280 36.06 2.41 -0.27
N GLY A 281 35.87 3.04 0.90
CA GLY A 281 35.61 4.48 0.99
C GLY A 281 34.14 4.90 0.82
N SER A 282 33.22 3.97 0.57
CA SER A 282 31.78 4.27 0.55
C SER A 282 31.20 4.52 1.95
N VAL A 283 31.98 4.18 2.99
CA VAL A 283 31.71 4.51 4.39
C VAL A 283 32.95 5.19 4.93
N VAL A 284 32.80 6.36 5.53
CA VAL A 284 33.91 7.14 6.10
C VAL A 284 33.46 7.87 7.36
N VAL A 285 34.40 8.14 8.25
CA VAL A 285 34.19 9.05 9.38
C VAL A 285 34.61 10.46 8.97
N HIS A 286 33.71 11.43 9.12
CA HIS A 286 33.99 12.83 8.84
C HIS A 286 33.37 13.70 9.92
N GLU A 287 34.19 14.51 10.60
CA GLU A 287 33.77 15.41 11.69
C GLU A 287 32.89 14.74 12.77
N GLY A 288 33.22 13.48 13.12
CA GLY A 288 32.49 12.70 14.12
C GLY A 288 31.19 12.03 13.62
N ASN A 289 30.80 12.25 12.36
CA ASN A 289 29.69 11.54 11.72
C ASN A 289 30.21 10.38 10.86
N THR A 290 29.48 9.27 10.85
CA THR A 290 29.71 8.21 9.88
C THR A 290 28.88 8.44 8.64
N LEU A 291 29.52 8.68 7.50
CA LEU A 291 28.89 8.92 6.22
C LEU A 291 28.84 7.62 5.43
N ILE A 292 27.68 7.29 4.83
CA ILE A 292 27.46 6.08 4.04
C ILE A 292 26.85 6.45 2.69
N LYS A 293 27.49 6.10 1.57
CA LYS A 293 26.96 6.35 0.22
C LYS A 293 26.36 5.09 -0.40
N LEU A 294 25.03 5.04 -0.51
CA LEU A 294 24.29 3.94 -1.13
C LEU A 294 23.92 4.21 -2.59
N GLY A 295 23.60 5.45 -2.94
CA GLY A 295 23.20 5.86 -4.28
C GLY A 295 23.90 7.14 -4.77
N ASP A 296 23.58 7.59 -5.98
CA ASP A 296 24.09 8.85 -6.52
C ASP A 296 23.22 10.03 -6.12
N MET A 297 21.91 9.84 -6.15
CA MET A 297 20.94 10.86 -5.78
C MET A 297 20.82 10.93 -4.25
N PRO A 298 20.65 12.13 -3.68
CA PRO A 298 20.38 12.26 -2.26
C PRO A 298 19.06 11.60 -1.90
N GLY A 299 18.99 11.11 -0.66
CA GLY A 299 17.77 10.52 -0.09
C GLY A 299 16.84 11.56 0.54
N TYR A 300 15.68 11.12 1.04
CA TYR A 300 14.72 12.00 1.70
C TYR A 300 15.33 12.79 2.88
N PRO A 301 15.04 14.10 3.04
CA PRO A 301 14.09 14.92 2.27
C PRO A 301 14.69 15.67 1.07
N PHE A 302 15.93 15.41 0.69
CA PHE A 302 16.65 16.14 -0.35
C PHE A 302 16.50 15.51 -1.75
N ASN A 303 15.69 14.46 -1.87
CA ASN A 303 15.43 13.72 -3.11
C ASN A 303 14.36 14.37 -4.01
N VAL A 304 13.89 15.56 -3.65
CA VAL A 304 12.90 16.33 -4.42
C VAL A 304 13.67 17.38 -5.24
N PRO A 305 13.37 17.55 -6.55
CA PRO A 305 14.00 18.58 -7.38
C PRO A 305 13.77 20.00 -6.86
#